data_AF-A0A085BLT6-F1
#
_entry.id   AF-A0A085BLT6-F1
#
_cell.length_a   1.000
_cell.length_b   1.000
_cell.length_c   1.000
_cell.angle_alpha   90.00
_cell.angle_beta   90.00
_cell.angle_gamma   90.00
#
_symmetry.space_group_name_H-M   'P 1'
#
loop_
_entity.id
_entity.type
_entity.pdbx_description
1 polymer ?
#
loop_
_entity_poly.entity_id
_entity_poly.type
_entity_poly.pdbx_seq_one_letter_code
_entity_poly.pdbx_strand_id
1 'polypeptide(L)'
;MENNDYLSPKIFRSIKSLWILLAIFIAVDFTTNFFYPENKSSFLATIFDFLSDALACLLFTWYFVINKRWRSLLIVLPLLVLCFFFMKDLRDTLDYYFPFEKLIDSDTLRKYTYLIVELAAVFVLSKRYLVEENIEGKWSLLKVFLLNLGFFSLYNTDMGMLEQMITSASYSSKTVEFIVTLIYYALSSIRSVAFLGAFLFLMACLSKRENIYNFSSVVLQFVNRYFGTAVLISISCLIFFFFYLLENAVSLELDFFGKKLTVFGWINNISVIVFFVICSRFVGQFLKERSILKQKYYGVVGSSVWIPVVNIISLLMIKFDDKIKFLSPANLGKAKKVHLIIASILILFNYKNDILDSNKRLEGLLFAAIYIAAFWIVAYIKKYNWIFPLILAGLVTMIKVYPFYSGIYDEEFMFKDYVLDFVKHTFSIAMILTTIVFYGIYYIAFQTLNKK
;
A
#
# COMPACT_ATOMS: atom_id res chain seq x y z
N MET A 1 34.77 -3.27 10.53
CA MET A 1 33.37 -3.54 10.13
C MET A 1 33.34 -3.53 8.61
N GLU A 2 33.21 -4.69 7.98
CA GLU A 2 33.09 -4.77 6.51
C GLU A 2 31.84 -4.02 6.04
N ASN A 3 31.97 -3.32 4.90
CA ASN A 3 30.85 -2.72 4.18
C ASN A 3 29.94 -3.84 3.68
N ASN A 4 28.97 -4.21 4.51
CA ASN A 4 27.95 -5.19 4.21
C ASN A 4 26.91 -4.56 3.24
N ASP A 5 27.33 -4.29 2.00
CA ASP A 5 26.48 -3.70 0.98
C ASP A 5 25.52 -4.77 0.45
N TYR A 6 24.34 -4.84 1.07
CA TYR A 6 23.31 -5.76 0.64
C TYR A 6 22.75 -5.40 -0.75
N LEU A 7 22.75 -4.12 -1.12
CA LEU A 7 22.27 -3.69 -2.43
C LEU A 7 23.39 -3.70 -3.47
N SER A 8 23.05 -4.00 -4.73
CA SER A 8 24.00 -3.78 -5.83
C SER A 8 24.31 -2.29 -5.96
N PRO A 9 25.51 -1.90 -6.44
CA PRO A 9 25.86 -0.49 -6.61
C PRO A 9 24.87 0.29 -7.48
N LYS A 10 24.26 -0.37 -8.46
CA LYS A 10 23.26 0.21 -9.37
C LYS A 10 21.96 0.51 -8.64
N ILE A 11 21.43 -0.45 -7.88
CA ILE A 11 20.21 -0.29 -7.09
C ILE A 11 20.41 0.75 -5.99
N PHE A 12 21.53 0.69 -5.26
CA PHE A 12 21.83 1.66 -4.21
C PHE A 12 21.88 3.09 -4.74
N ARG A 13 22.50 3.30 -5.91
CA ARG A 13 22.53 4.62 -6.57
C ARG A 13 21.14 5.10 -6.93
N SER A 14 20.30 4.25 -7.53
CA SER A 14 18.93 4.61 -7.89
C SER A 14 18.08 4.98 -6.68
N ILE A 15 18.19 4.23 -5.57
CA ILE A 15 17.48 4.52 -4.31
C ILE A 15 17.98 5.84 -3.70
N LYS A 16 19.29 6.07 -3.67
CA LYS A 16 19.88 7.31 -3.14
C LYS A 16 19.42 8.55 -3.93
N SER A 17 19.11 8.40 -5.21
CA SER A 17 18.63 9.49 -6.07
C SER A 17 17.12 9.71 -6.02
N LEU A 18 16.33 8.88 -5.33
CA LEU A 18 14.85 8.99 -5.32
C LEU A 18 14.31 10.34 -4.85
N TRP A 19 15.05 11.09 -4.02
CA TRP A 19 14.64 12.43 -3.62
C TRP A 19 14.58 13.42 -4.80
N ILE A 20 15.42 13.23 -5.83
CA ILE A 20 15.39 14.03 -7.05
C ILE A 20 14.10 13.73 -7.81
N LEU A 21 13.77 12.44 -7.94
CA LEU A 21 12.54 12.00 -8.58
C LEU A 21 11.31 12.52 -7.82
N LEU A 22 11.36 12.50 -6.49
CA LEU A 22 10.29 13.04 -5.64
C LEU A 22 10.09 14.54 -5.89
N ALA A 23 11.16 15.33 -5.99
CA ALA A 23 11.04 16.76 -6.28
C ALA A 23 10.42 17.01 -7.67
N ILE A 24 10.79 16.20 -8.67
CA ILE A 24 10.20 16.26 -10.02
C ILE A 24 8.71 15.91 -9.97
N PHE A 25 8.34 14.80 -9.30
CA PHE A 25 6.96 14.37 -9.12
C PHE A 25 6.12 15.45 -8.43
N ILE A 26 6.58 15.99 -7.30
CA ILE A 26 5.83 17.03 -6.58
C ILE A 26 5.61 18.25 -7.46
N ALA A 27 6.63 18.71 -8.19
CA ALA A 27 6.50 19.88 -9.06
C ALA A 27 5.53 19.61 -10.22
N VAL A 28 5.70 18.50 -10.93
CA VAL A 28 4.91 18.18 -12.12
C VAL A 28 3.49 17.77 -11.75
N ASP A 29 3.28 16.85 -10.81
CA ASP A 29 1.94 16.42 -10.38
C ASP A 29 1.13 17.61 -9.85
N PHE A 30 1.73 18.46 -9.03
CA PHE A 30 1.04 19.64 -8.52
C PHE A 30 0.72 20.64 -9.63
N THR A 31 1.70 20.98 -10.48
CA THR A 31 1.48 21.98 -11.54
C THR A 31 0.46 21.51 -12.57
N THR A 32 0.58 20.26 -13.02
CA THR A 32 -0.32 19.70 -14.04
C THR A 32 -1.76 19.63 -13.55
N ASN A 33 -2.00 19.29 -12.28
CA ASN A 33 -3.36 19.16 -11.77
C ASN A 33 -3.96 20.46 -11.21
N PHE A 34 -3.19 21.29 -10.51
CA PHE A 34 -3.72 22.53 -9.92
C PHE A 34 -3.97 23.62 -10.97
N PHE A 35 -3.11 23.71 -11.98
CA PHE A 35 -3.26 24.70 -13.06
C PHE A 35 -3.95 24.13 -14.30
N TYR A 36 -4.49 22.91 -14.23
CA TYR A 36 -5.13 22.28 -15.40
C TYR A 36 -6.24 23.19 -15.95
N PRO A 37 -6.20 23.53 -17.24
CA PRO A 37 -7.17 24.47 -17.80
C PRO A 37 -8.55 23.83 -17.90
N GLU A 38 -9.60 24.63 -17.71
CA GLU A 38 -11.00 24.17 -17.87
C GLU A 38 -11.27 23.65 -19.29
N ASN A 39 -10.68 24.31 -20.30
CA ASN A 39 -10.72 23.81 -21.67
C ASN A 39 -9.67 22.72 -21.89
N LYS A 40 -10.14 21.47 -21.90
CA LYS A 40 -9.33 20.26 -22.10
C LYS A 40 -8.69 20.16 -23.49
N SER A 41 -9.16 20.93 -24.49
CA SER A 41 -8.55 20.96 -25.83
C SER A 41 -7.53 22.08 -26.01
N SER A 42 -7.17 22.79 -24.94
CA SER A 42 -6.19 23.88 -25.03
C SER A 42 -4.76 23.35 -25.15
N PHE A 43 -3.88 24.16 -25.76
CA PHE A 43 -2.45 23.84 -25.88
C PHE A 43 -1.80 23.55 -24.51
N LEU A 44 -2.22 24.26 -23.46
CA LEU A 44 -1.73 24.05 -22.11
C LEU A 44 -2.15 22.68 -21.55
N ALA A 45 -3.38 22.24 -21.83
CA ALA A 45 -3.85 20.89 -21.45
C ALA A 45 -2.97 19.81 -22.08
N THR A 46 -2.67 19.94 -23.38
CA THR A 46 -1.80 19.01 -24.10
C THR A 46 -0.39 18.94 -23.50
N ILE A 47 0.18 20.09 -23.08
CA ILE A 47 1.47 20.12 -22.39
C ILE A 47 1.41 19.38 -21.05
N PHE A 48 0.34 19.59 -20.28
CA PHE A 48 0.19 18.93 -18.98
C PHE A 48 -0.05 17.43 -19.09
N ASP A 49 -0.86 16.99 -20.06
CA ASP A 49 -1.04 15.57 -20.37
C ASP A 49 0.30 14.94 -20.77
N PHE A 50 1.06 15.59 -21.66
CA PHE A 50 2.39 15.16 -22.05
C PHE A 50 3.35 15.03 -20.85
N LEU A 51 3.34 16.02 -19.93
CA LEU A 51 4.20 15.99 -18.75
C LEU A 51 3.82 14.85 -17.80
N SER A 52 2.53 14.57 -17.63
CA SER A 52 2.03 13.44 -16.82
C SER A 52 2.47 12.10 -17.41
N ASP A 53 2.32 11.90 -18.72
CA ASP A 53 2.73 10.66 -19.40
C ASP A 53 4.27 10.49 -19.41
N ALA A 54 5.01 11.60 -19.56
CA ALA A 54 6.46 11.61 -19.46
C ALA A 54 6.94 11.24 -18.04
N LEU A 55 6.23 11.68 -17.02
CA LEU A 55 6.51 11.36 -15.62
C LEU A 55 6.35 9.86 -15.33
N ALA A 56 5.28 9.25 -15.86
CA ALA A 56 5.08 7.81 -15.80
C ALA A 56 6.24 7.05 -16.47
N CYS A 57 6.61 7.45 -17.68
CA CYS A 57 7.76 6.88 -18.38
C CYS A 57 9.07 7.04 -17.57
N LEU A 58 9.29 8.21 -16.96
CA LEU A 58 10.47 8.48 -16.15
C LEU A 58 10.53 7.58 -14.90
N LEU A 59 9.40 7.32 -14.25
CA LEU A 59 9.34 6.44 -13.07
C LEU A 59 9.82 5.03 -13.40
N PHE A 60 9.25 4.40 -14.43
CA PHE A 60 9.61 3.03 -14.83
C PHE A 60 11.01 2.94 -15.46
N THR A 61 11.55 4.07 -15.95
CA THR A 61 12.90 4.12 -16.53
C THR A 61 13.98 4.64 -15.58
N TRP A 62 13.59 5.08 -14.38
CA TRP A 62 14.48 5.76 -13.42
C TRP A 62 15.78 5.02 -13.15
N TYR A 63 15.68 3.70 -12.95
CA TYR A 63 16.83 2.83 -12.74
C TYR A 63 17.83 2.89 -13.91
N PHE A 64 17.34 2.85 -15.15
CA PHE A 64 18.19 2.86 -16.34
C PHE A 64 18.81 4.24 -16.57
N VAL A 65 18.05 5.31 -16.32
CA VAL A 65 18.50 6.71 -16.45
C VAL A 65 19.66 6.98 -15.48
N ILE A 66 19.46 6.73 -14.18
CA ILE A 66 20.47 7.00 -13.15
C ILE A 66 21.74 6.16 -13.34
N ASN A 67 21.60 4.94 -13.87
CA ASN A 67 22.73 4.05 -14.11
C ASN A 67 23.32 4.16 -15.53
N LYS A 68 22.87 5.14 -16.34
CA LYS A 68 23.32 5.38 -17.72
C LYS A 68 23.24 4.12 -18.61
N ARG A 69 22.19 3.31 -18.42
CA ARG A 69 21.93 2.06 -19.17
C ARG A 69 21.13 2.34 -20.43
N TRP A 70 21.71 3.15 -21.31
CA TRP A 70 21.05 3.66 -22.52
C TRP A 70 20.54 2.56 -23.44
N ARG A 71 21.28 1.45 -23.61
CA ARG A 71 20.80 0.31 -24.42
C ARG A 71 19.51 -0.29 -23.87
N SER A 72 19.44 -0.53 -22.55
CA SER A 72 18.25 -1.07 -21.92
C SER A 72 17.10 -0.06 -21.92
N LEU A 73 17.42 1.23 -21.74
CA LEU A 73 16.46 2.33 -21.85
C LEU A 73 15.82 2.40 -23.24
N LEU A 74 16.62 2.40 -24.31
CA LEU A 74 16.14 2.51 -25.70
C LEU A 74 15.25 1.33 -26.12
N ILE A 75 15.40 0.16 -25.47
CA ILE A 75 14.56 -1.01 -25.72
C ILE A 75 13.21 -0.90 -25.01
N VAL A 76 13.19 -0.33 -23.81
CA VAL A 76 11.99 -0.23 -22.96
C VAL A 76 11.15 0.99 -23.29
N LEU A 77 11.80 2.13 -23.54
CA LEU A 77 11.14 3.43 -23.68
C LEU A 77 10.06 3.46 -24.76
N PRO A 78 10.24 2.87 -25.97
CA PRO A 78 9.19 2.87 -26.99
C PRO A 78 7.90 2.17 -26.53
N LEU A 79 8.02 1.10 -25.73
CA LEU A 79 6.85 0.38 -25.20
C LEU A 79 6.16 1.17 -24.10
N LEU A 80 6.91 1.85 -23.23
CA LEU A 80 6.32 2.73 -22.22
C LEU A 80 5.65 3.94 -22.86
N VAL A 81 6.26 4.51 -23.91
CA VAL A 81 5.66 5.59 -24.68
C VAL A 81 4.36 5.12 -25.33
N LEU A 82 4.36 3.93 -25.93
CA LEU A 82 3.13 3.32 -26.45
C LEU A 82 2.07 3.17 -25.35
N CYS A 83 2.44 2.65 -24.17
CA CYS A 83 1.55 2.45 -23.03
C CYS A 83 0.92 3.75 -22.50
N PHE A 84 1.74 4.78 -22.26
CA PHE A 84 1.30 5.98 -21.55
C PHE A 84 0.79 7.09 -22.47
N PHE A 85 1.49 7.37 -23.59
CA PHE A 85 1.09 8.45 -24.50
C PHE A 85 0.01 8.01 -25.48
N PHE A 86 0.18 6.86 -26.13
CA PHE A 86 -0.59 6.55 -27.33
C PHE A 86 -1.82 5.69 -27.08
N MET A 87 -1.92 4.98 -25.96
CA MET A 87 -3.03 4.04 -25.76
C MET A 87 -4.42 4.70 -25.82
N LYS A 88 -4.54 5.96 -25.36
CA LYS A 88 -5.78 6.74 -25.47
C LYS A 88 -6.19 6.99 -26.92
N ASP A 89 -5.25 7.24 -27.82
CA ASP A 89 -5.48 7.55 -29.24
C ASP A 89 -5.52 6.29 -30.13
N LEU A 90 -4.85 5.21 -29.70
CA LEU A 90 -4.86 3.90 -30.36
C LEU A 90 -6.28 3.31 -30.39
N ARG A 91 -7.10 3.65 -29.39
CA ARG A 91 -8.55 3.42 -29.32
C ARG A 91 -9.28 4.00 -30.54
N ASP A 92 -9.19 5.31 -30.72
CA ASP A 92 -9.94 6.04 -31.76
C ASP A 92 -9.51 5.57 -33.15
N THR A 93 -8.24 5.20 -33.28
CA THR A 93 -7.68 4.63 -34.50
C THR A 93 -8.21 3.21 -34.78
N LEU A 94 -8.24 2.32 -33.78
CA LEU A 94 -8.74 0.95 -33.95
C LEU A 94 -10.24 0.89 -34.23
N ASP A 95 -11.03 1.70 -33.51
CA ASP A 95 -12.48 1.81 -33.72
C ASP A 95 -12.79 2.35 -35.13
N TYR A 96 -11.96 3.25 -35.67
CA TYR A 96 -12.11 3.81 -37.01
C TYR A 96 -11.79 2.82 -38.15
N TYR A 97 -10.69 2.06 -38.03
CA TYR A 97 -10.23 1.16 -39.10
C TYR A 97 -10.81 -0.25 -39.04
N PHE A 98 -11.28 -0.70 -37.87
CA PHE A 98 -11.90 -2.01 -37.71
C PHE A 98 -13.24 -1.88 -36.96
N PRO A 99 -14.38 -1.76 -37.66
CA PRO A 99 -15.69 -1.67 -37.04
C PRO A 99 -16.09 -3.04 -36.45
N PHE A 100 -15.54 -3.36 -35.28
CA PHE A 100 -15.78 -4.60 -34.54
C PHE A 100 -17.16 -4.66 -33.87
N GLU A 101 -17.98 -3.60 -33.97
CA GLU A 101 -19.32 -3.52 -33.36
C GLU A 101 -20.25 -4.71 -33.68
N LYS A 102 -19.99 -5.43 -34.78
CA LYS A 102 -20.76 -6.63 -35.16
C LYS A 102 -20.28 -7.95 -34.52
N LEU A 103 -19.07 -8.00 -33.93
CA LEU A 103 -18.43 -9.24 -33.46
C LEU A 103 -18.02 -9.20 -31.98
N ILE A 104 -17.50 -8.07 -31.48
CA ILE A 104 -17.05 -7.89 -30.08
C ILE A 104 -17.34 -6.44 -29.67
N ASP A 105 -17.91 -6.25 -28.48
CA ASP A 105 -18.09 -4.93 -27.88
C ASP A 105 -16.76 -4.14 -27.81
N SER A 106 -16.73 -2.92 -28.36
CA SER A 106 -15.51 -2.07 -28.47
C SER A 106 -14.84 -1.87 -27.10
N ASP A 107 -15.65 -1.76 -26.04
CA ASP A 107 -15.19 -1.60 -24.65
C ASP A 107 -14.41 -2.81 -24.11
N THR A 108 -14.75 -4.01 -24.60
CA THR A 108 -14.07 -5.25 -24.24
C THR A 108 -12.77 -5.42 -25.03
N LEU A 109 -12.79 -5.15 -26.33
CA LEU A 109 -11.59 -5.14 -27.17
C LEU A 109 -10.55 -4.14 -26.64
N ARG A 110 -11.00 -2.94 -26.22
CA ARG A 110 -10.19 -1.94 -25.54
C ARG A 110 -9.42 -2.56 -24.38
N LYS A 111 -10.11 -3.13 -23.39
CA LYS A 111 -9.47 -3.68 -22.18
C LYS A 111 -8.42 -4.74 -22.51
N TYR A 112 -8.67 -5.60 -23.50
CA TYR A 112 -7.70 -6.64 -23.89
C TYR A 112 -6.49 -6.08 -24.63
N THR A 113 -6.66 -5.10 -25.52
CA THR A 113 -5.52 -4.45 -26.20
C THR A 113 -4.61 -3.75 -25.20
N TYR A 114 -5.19 -3.01 -24.24
CA TYR A 114 -4.44 -2.42 -23.12
C TYR A 114 -3.67 -3.47 -22.33
N LEU A 115 -4.32 -4.58 -21.98
CA LEU A 115 -3.69 -5.66 -21.24
C LEU A 115 -2.51 -6.27 -22.01
N ILE A 116 -2.65 -6.51 -23.31
CA ILE A 116 -1.58 -7.10 -24.13
C ILE A 116 -0.37 -6.17 -24.19
N VAL A 117 -0.59 -4.88 -24.44
CA VAL A 117 0.49 -3.88 -24.54
C VAL A 117 1.18 -3.71 -23.18
N GLU A 118 0.42 -3.65 -22.09
CA GLU A 118 0.97 -3.59 -20.73
C GLU A 118 1.79 -4.83 -20.38
N LEU A 119 1.26 -6.04 -20.63
CA LEU A 119 1.97 -7.29 -20.39
C LEU A 119 3.27 -7.36 -21.22
N ALA A 120 3.26 -6.86 -22.46
CA ALA A 120 4.46 -6.78 -23.29
C ALA A 120 5.49 -5.80 -22.72
N ALA A 121 5.07 -4.61 -22.29
CA ALA A 121 5.94 -3.62 -21.64
C ALA A 121 6.56 -4.18 -20.35
N VAL A 122 5.74 -4.78 -19.48
CA VAL A 122 6.16 -5.44 -18.24
C VAL A 122 7.13 -6.58 -18.52
N PHE A 123 6.89 -7.40 -19.55
CA PHE A 123 7.79 -8.48 -19.95
C PHE A 123 9.15 -7.97 -20.40
N VAL A 124 9.19 -6.93 -21.23
CA VAL A 124 10.44 -6.35 -21.72
C VAL A 124 11.22 -5.66 -20.59
N LEU A 125 10.54 -4.89 -19.73
CA LEU A 125 11.11 -4.35 -18.49
C LEU A 125 11.77 -5.46 -17.67
N SER A 126 11.04 -6.55 -17.45
CA SER A 126 11.51 -7.68 -16.64
C SER A 126 12.77 -8.32 -17.22
N LYS A 127 12.81 -8.53 -18.55
CA LYS A 127 14.02 -9.03 -19.22
C LYS A 127 15.19 -8.09 -19.07
N ARG A 128 14.99 -6.76 -19.16
CA ARG A 128 16.08 -5.80 -19.01
C ARG A 128 16.61 -5.75 -17.59
N TYR A 129 15.74 -5.84 -16.58
CA TYR A 129 16.16 -5.93 -15.19
C TYR A 129 16.98 -7.20 -14.90
N LEU A 130 16.58 -8.36 -15.43
CA LEU A 130 17.38 -9.60 -15.29
C LEU A 130 18.79 -9.44 -15.86
N VAL A 131 18.91 -8.85 -17.06
CA VAL A 131 20.19 -8.64 -17.73
C VAL A 131 21.06 -7.65 -16.96
N GLU A 132 20.48 -6.55 -16.49
CA GLU A 132 21.25 -5.52 -15.80
C GLU A 132 21.69 -5.95 -14.39
N GLU A 133 20.87 -6.71 -13.66
CA GLU A 133 21.20 -7.18 -12.31
C GLU A 133 21.78 -8.60 -12.28
N ASN A 134 22.09 -9.18 -13.45
CA ASN A 134 22.63 -10.54 -13.60
C ASN A 134 21.88 -11.60 -12.76
N ILE A 135 20.54 -11.56 -12.81
CA ILE A 135 19.71 -12.44 -11.98
C ILE A 135 19.54 -13.78 -12.68
N GLU A 136 20.13 -14.83 -12.10
CA GLU A 136 20.10 -16.19 -12.65
C GLU A 136 19.18 -17.12 -11.85
N GLY A 137 18.51 -18.04 -12.56
CA GLY A 137 17.73 -19.11 -11.93
C GLY A 137 16.51 -19.56 -12.73
N LYS A 138 16.14 -20.83 -12.56
CA LYS A 138 14.86 -21.38 -13.00
C LYS A 138 13.77 -20.59 -12.25
N TRP A 139 12.92 -19.87 -12.96
CA TRP A 139 11.87 -18.94 -12.46
C TRP A 139 12.25 -17.47 -12.20
N SER A 140 13.50 -17.04 -12.40
CA SER A 140 13.86 -15.65 -12.16
C SER A 140 13.07 -14.66 -13.03
N LEU A 141 12.82 -15.01 -14.29
CA LEU A 141 11.98 -14.20 -15.18
C LEU A 141 10.54 -14.08 -14.68
N LEU A 142 9.92 -15.17 -14.23
CA LEU A 142 8.56 -15.12 -13.71
C LEU A 142 8.48 -14.26 -12.44
N LYS A 143 9.44 -14.38 -11.52
CA LYS A 143 9.47 -13.58 -10.30
C LYS A 143 9.61 -12.09 -10.59
N VAL A 144 10.53 -11.72 -11.49
CA VAL A 144 10.73 -10.32 -11.89
C VAL A 144 9.53 -9.80 -12.70
N PHE A 145 8.91 -10.66 -13.51
CA PHE A 145 7.68 -10.34 -14.23
C PHE A 145 6.52 -10.03 -13.29
N LEU A 146 6.25 -10.90 -12.31
CA LEU A 146 5.20 -10.68 -11.31
C LEU A 146 5.49 -9.43 -10.46
N LEU A 147 6.76 -9.17 -10.14
CA LEU A 147 7.14 -7.97 -9.39
C LEU A 147 6.92 -6.69 -10.22
N ASN A 148 7.28 -6.68 -11.51
CA ASN A 148 7.01 -5.54 -12.39
C ASN A 148 5.52 -5.38 -12.67
N LEU A 149 4.77 -6.47 -12.85
CA LEU A 149 3.32 -6.43 -13.03
C LEU A 149 2.64 -5.83 -11.81
N GLY A 150 3.06 -6.25 -10.61
CA GLY A 150 2.58 -5.66 -9.36
C GLY A 150 2.92 -4.17 -9.27
N PHE A 151 4.16 -3.77 -9.59
CA PHE A 151 4.53 -2.36 -9.57
C PHE A 151 3.75 -1.52 -10.58
N PHE A 152 3.54 -2.03 -11.80
CA PHE A 152 2.75 -1.38 -12.84
C PHE A 152 1.29 -1.20 -12.41
N SER A 153 0.69 -2.27 -11.86
CA SER A 153 -0.66 -2.22 -11.34
C SER A 153 -0.80 -1.24 -10.17
N LEU A 154 0.16 -1.21 -9.24
CA LEU A 154 0.13 -0.32 -8.07
C LEU A 154 0.30 1.15 -8.44
N TYR A 155 1.08 1.45 -9.47
CA TYR A 155 1.25 2.81 -9.98
C TYR A 155 -0.08 3.35 -10.53
N ASN A 156 -0.83 2.52 -11.26
CA ASN A 156 -2.12 2.87 -11.85
C ASN A 156 -3.29 2.79 -10.87
N THR A 157 -3.03 2.55 -9.58
CA THR A 157 -4.06 2.54 -8.56
C THR A 157 -4.39 3.97 -8.13
N ASP A 158 -5.65 4.38 -8.28
CA ASP A 158 -6.13 5.69 -7.84
C ASP A 158 -6.06 5.83 -6.30
N MET A 159 -5.99 7.07 -5.82
CA MET A 159 -6.07 7.38 -4.38
C MET A 159 -7.52 7.41 -3.86
N GLY A 160 -8.48 7.06 -4.74
CA GLY A 160 -9.85 6.73 -4.38
C GLY A 160 -10.53 7.80 -3.52
N MET A 161 -10.95 7.41 -2.32
CA MET A 161 -11.72 8.22 -1.37
C MET A 161 -10.99 9.52 -0.96
N LEU A 162 -9.66 9.52 -0.90
CA LEU A 162 -8.88 10.73 -0.57
C LEU A 162 -8.95 11.78 -1.67
N GLU A 163 -8.90 11.34 -2.93
CA GLU A 163 -9.05 12.22 -4.09
C GLU A 163 -10.46 12.79 -4.17
N GLN A 164 -11.46 11.92 -3.96
CA GLN A 164 -12.87 12.32 -3.94
C GLN A 164 -13.16 13.32 -2.82
N MET A 165 -12.66 13.08 -1.60
CA MET A 165 -12.84 14.01 -0.48
C MET A 165 -12.26 15.40 -0.74
N ILE A 166 -11.14 15.48 -1.48
CA ILE A 166 -10.46 16.76 -1.77
C ILE A 166 -11.09 17.46 -2.96
N THR A 167 -11.51 16.72 -3.98
CA THR A 167 -12.19 17.29 -5.15
C THR A 167 -13.64 17.70 -4.85
N SER A 168 -14.30 17.05 -3.87
CA SER A 168 -15.67 17.39 -3.45
C SER A 168 -15.73 18.38 -2.30
N ALA A 169 -14.60 18.75 -1.68
CA ALA A 169 -14.59 19.67 -0.55
C ALA A 169 -14.86 21.12 -1.00
N SER A 170 -15.78 21.78 -0.31
CA SER A 170 -15.93 23.24 -0.39
C SER A 170 -14.88 23.89 0.51
N TYR A 171 -13.99 24.68 -0.09
CA TYR A 171 -12.92 25.37 0.64
C TYR A 171 -13.33 26.78 1.03
N SER A 172 -13.01 27.15 2.27
CA SER A 172 -13.29 28.49 2.81
C SER A 172 -12.51 29.62 2.12
N SER A 173 -11.41 29.31 1.42
CA SER A 173 -10.65 30.26 0.62
C SER A 173 -9.75 29.56 -0.42
N LYS A 174 -9.35 30.29 -1.46
CA LYS A 174 -8.38 29.83 -2.46
C LYS A 174 -7.01 29.46 -1.88
N THR A 175 -6.59 30.11 -0.80
CA THR A 175 -5.35 29.77 -0.08
C THR A 175 -5.44 28.41 0.59
N VAL A 176 -6.59 28.09 1.20
CA VAL A 176 -6.82 26.78 1.83
C VAL A 176 -6.88 25.69 0.77
N GLU A 177 -7.59 25.93 -0.34
CA GLU A 177 -7.63 25.02 -1.51
C GLU A 177 -6.22 24.74 -2.05
N PHE A 178 -5.39 25.77 -2.23
CA PHE A 178 -4.00 25.61 -2.66
C PHE A 178 -3.19 24.73 -1.70
N ILE A 179 -3.24 25.00 -0.40
CA ILE A 179 -2.46 24.26 0.61
C ILE A 179 -2.90 22.80 0.68
N VAL A 180 -4.21 22.54 0.71
CA VAL A 180 -4.75 21.16 0.78
C VAL A 180 -4.39 20.39 -0.48
N THR A 181 -4.54 21.01 -1.65
CA THR A 181 -4.22 20.39 -2.94
C THR A 181 -2.72 20.10 -3.07
N LEU A 182 -1.86 21.01 -2.60
CA LEU A 182 -0.41 20.80 -2.56
C LEU A 182 -0.04 19.62 -1.65
N ILE A 183 -0.63 19.53 -0.45
CA ILE A 183 -0.38 18.42 0.48
C ILE A 183 -0.83 17.10 -0.16
N TYR A 184 -1.98 17.07 -0.82
CA TYR A 184 -2.50 15.89 -1.49
C TYR A 184 -1.56 15.38 -2.58
N TYR A 185 -1.20 16.24 -3.54
CA TYR A 185 -0.29 15.84 -4.61
C TYR A 185 1.10 15.48 -4.08
N ALA A 186 1.58 16.16 -3.02
CA ALA A 186 2.82 15.75 -2.36
C ALA A 186 2.73 14.33 -1.76
N LEU A 187 1.60 13.96 -1.14
CA LEU A 187 1.37 12.61 -0.65
C LEU A 187 1.28 11.59 -1.79
N SER A 188 0.62 11.94 -2.90
CA SER A 188 0.55 11.10 -4.10
C SER A 188 1.93 10.83 -4.70
N SER A 189 2.75 11.88 -4.82
CA SER A 189 4.13 11.78 -5.28
C SER A 189 5.00 10.93 -4.34
N ILE A 190 4.85 11.09 -3.01
CA ILE A 190 5.54 10.25 -2.02
C ILE A 190 5.16 8.78 -2.20
N ARG A 191 3.88 8.46 -2.46
CA ARG A 191 3.41 7.10 -2.73
C ARG A 191 4.13 6.47 -3.91
N SER A 192 4.10 7.13 -5.08
CA SER A 192 4.67 6.61 -6.32
C SER A 192 6.18 6.37 -6.19
N VAL A 193 6.90 7.32 -5.58
CA VAL A 193 8.34 7.17 -5.34
C VAL A 193 8.66 6.11 -4.28
N ALA A 194 7.82 5.96 -3.25
CA ALA A 194 7.97 4.90 -2.25
C ALA A 194 7.75 3.51 -2.87
N PHE A 195 6.76 3.34 -3.76
CA PHE A 195 6.56 2.10 -4.50
C PHE A 195 7.78 1.75 -5.36
N LEU A 196 8.37 2.72 -6.06
CA LEU A 196 9.62 2.49 -6.80
C LEU A 196 10.77 2.07 -5.85
N GLY A 197 10.90 2.74 -4.70
CA GLY A 197 11.89 2.37 -3.69
C GLY A 197 11.73 0.94 -3.17
N ALA A 198 10.49 0.54 -2.87
CA ALA A 198 10.15 -0.82 -2.45
C ALA A 198 10.42 -1.84 -3.56
N PHE A 199 10.04 -1.53 -4.80
CA PHE A 199 10.32 -2.35 -5.98
C PHE A 199 11.82 -2.60 -6.16
N LEU A 200 12.64 -1.53 -6.11
CA LEU A 200 14.10 -1.64 -6.24
C LEU A 200 14.73 -2.47 -5.12
N PHE A 201 14.22 -2.34 -3.89
CA PHE A 201 14.66 -3.17 -2.77
C PHE A 201 14.29 -4.65 -2.96
N LEU A 202 13.05 -4.95 -3.40
CA LEU A 202 12.61 -6.31 -3.68
C LEU A 202 13.37 -6.94 -4.85
N MET A 203 13.73 -6.14 -5.87
CA MET A 203 14.61 -6.57 -6.95
C MET A 203 15.98 -7.04 -6.42
N ALA A 204 16.58 -6.32 -5.46
CA ALA A 204 17.82 -6.75 -4.82
C ALA A 204 17.64 -8.05 -4.03
N CYS A 205 16.51 -8.20 -3.32
CA CYS A 205 16.16 -9.43 -2.63
C CYS A 205 16.03 -10.62 -3.59
N LEU A 206 15.40 -10.43 -4.75
CA LEU A 206 15.32 -11.46 -5.78
C LEU A 206 16.69 -11.83 -6.35
N SER A 207 17.53 -10.84 -6.64
CA SER A 207 18.91 -11.04 -7.12
C SER A 207 19.73 -11.88 -6.12
N LYS A 208 19.57 -11.64 -4.82
CA LYS A 208 20.25 -12.38 -3.75
C LYS A 208 19.52 -13.64 -3.27
N ARG A 209 18.43 -14.04 -3.94
CA ARG A 209 17.59 -15.21 -3.58
C ARG A 209 17.06 -15.19 -2.15
N GLU A 210 16.80 -13.99 -1.64
CA GLU A 210 16.30 -13.76 -0.29
C GLU A 210 14.86 -14.20 -0.14
N ASN A 211 14.50 -14.73 1.03
CA ASN A 211 13.13 -15.08 1.35
C ASN A 211 12.33 -13.83 1.77
N ILE A 212 11.40 -13.40 0.93
CA ILE A 212 10.57 -12.22 1.17
C ILE A 212 9.58 -12.41 2.34
N TYR A 213 9.31 -13.66 2.76
CA TYR A 213 8.51 -13.92 3.96
C TYR A 213 9.33 -13.79 5.26
N ASN A 214 10.64 -14.04 5.21
CA ASN A 214 11.50 -13.96 6.38
C ASN A 214 12.86 -13.40 5.98
N PHE A 215 12.99 -12.08 6.11
CA PHE A 215 14.23 -11.39 5.81
C PHE A 215 15.32 -11.81 6.81
N SER A 216 16.49 -12.12 6.28
CA SER A 216 17.69 -12.45 7.03
C SER A 216 18.17 -11.25 7.85
N SER A 217 18.91 -11.54 8.93
CA SER A 217 19.51 -10.50 9.77
C SER A 217 20.44 -9.57 8.99
N VAL A 218 21.13 -10.08 7.96
CA VAL A 218 22.01 -9.30 7.09
C VAL A 218 21.24 -8.17 6.39
N VAL A 219 20.07 -8.48 5.83
CA VAL A 219 19.20 -7.50 5.18
C VAL A 219 18.69 -6.47 6.18
N LEU A 220 18.16 -6.94 7.31
CA LEU A 220 17.57 -6.07 8.32
C LEU A 220 18.62 -5.12 8.94
N GLN A 221 19.85 -5.61 9.15
CA GLN A 221 20.97 -4.80 9.62
C GLN A 221 21.42 -3.77 8.59
N PHE A 222 21.50 -4.13 7.30
CA PHE A 222 21.78 -3.17 6.23
C PHE A 222 20.75 -2.04 6.22
N VAL A 223 19.47 -2.40 6.21
CA VAL A 223 18.34 -1.44 6.22
C VAL A 223 18.41 -0.55 7.47
N ASN A 224 18.81 -1.09 8.62
CA ASN A 224 18.89 -0.33 9.88
C ASN A 224 19.95 0.77 9.84
N ARG A 225 21.02 0.61 9.05
CA ARG A 225 22.00 1.69 8.80
C ARG A 225 21.37 2.87 8.07
N TYR A 226 20.34 2.63 7.26
CA TYR A 226 19.59 3.62 6.49
C TYR A 226 18.16 3.83 7.04
N PHE A 227 18.00 3.72 8.36
CA PHE A 227 16.70 3.71 9.05
C PHE A 227 15.71 4.78 8.53
N GLY A 228 16.14 6.05 8.42
CA GLY A 228 15.26 7.14 8.00
C GLY A 228 14.61 6.91 6.65
N THR A 229 15.40 6.56 5.64
CA THR A 229 14.92 6.30 4.28
C THR A 229 14.08 5.03 4.22
N ALA A 230 14.53 3.96 4.88
CA ALA A 230 13.83 2.69 4.90
C ALA A 230 12.43 2.79 5.54
N VAL A 231 12.35 3.52 6.66
CA VAL A 231 11.09 3.77 7.37
C VAL A 231 10.14 4.60 6.51
N LEU A 232 10.63 5.68 5.88
CA LEU A 232 9.81 6.51 5.02
C LEU A 232 9.20 5.69 3.88
N ILE A 233 10.02 4.89 3.18
CA ILE A 233 9.54 4.04 2.09
C ILE A 233 8.53 3.00 2.59
N SER A 234 8.91 2.20 3.59
CA SER A 234 8.11 1.05 4.03
C SER A 234 6.79 1.45 4.70
N ILE A 235 6.77 2.55 5.46
CA ILE A 235 5.56 3.03 6.13
C ILE A 235 4.65 3.77 5.17
N SER A 236 5.18 4.56 4.23
CA SER A 236 4.36 5.12 3.16
C SER A 236 3.64 4.00 2.41
N CYS A 237 4.35 2.96 1.97
CA CYS A 237 3.73 1.80 1.32
C CYS A 237 2.63 1.17 2.18
N LEU A 238 2.93 0.93 3.47
CA LEU A 238 1.99 0.30 4.38
C LEU A 238 0.69 1.11 4.58
N ILE A 239 0.81 2.43 4.74
CA ILE A 239 -0.34 3.32 4.93
C ILE A 239 -1.21 3.37 3.68
N PHE A 240 -0.60 3.55 2.50
CA PHE A 240 -1.35 3.59 1.24
C PHE A 240 -2.08 2.28 0.97
N PHE A 241 -1.42 1.13 1.16
CA PHE A 241 -2.10 -0.15 1.02
C PHE A 241 -3.16 -0.40 2.09
N PHE A 242 -2.95 0.05 3.33
CA PHE A 242 -3.95 -0.05 4.39
C PHE A 242 -5.24 0.68 4.00
N PHE A 243 -5.13 1.94 3.57
CA PHE A 243 -6.29 2.74 3.16
C PHE A 243 -6.96 2.16 1.91
N TYR A 244 -6.17 1.72 0.93
CA TYR A 244 -6.70 1.11 -0.28
C TYR A 244 -7.46 -0.20 0.00
N LEU A 245 -6.93 -1.07 0.85
CA LEU A 245 -7.59 -2.32 1.24
C LEU A 245 -8.89 -2.05 2.02
N LEU A 246 -8.90 -1.01 2.86
CA LEU A 246 -10.08 -0.60 3.61
C LEU A 246 -11.15 -0.03 2.67
N GLU A 247 -10.77 0.87 1.76
CA GLU A 247 -11.66 1.43 0.75
C GLU A 247 -12.25 0.32 -0.14
N ASN A 248 -11.42 -0.60 -0.63
CA ASN A 248 -11.89 -1.72 -1.43
C ASN A 248 -12.74 -2.71 -0.65
N ALA A 249 -12.49 -2.89 0.66
CA ALA A 249 -13.38 -3.70 1.49
C ALA A 249 -14.78 -3.07 1.56
N VAL A 250 -14.89 -1.75 1.61
CA VAL A 250 -16.18 -1.05 1.63
C VAL A 250 -16.81 -1.02 0.22
N SER A 251 -16.04 -0.68 -0.81
CA SER A 251 -16.55 -0.51 -2.18
C SER A 251 -16.89 -1.82 -2.87
N LEU A 252 -16.10 -2.90 -2.69
CA LEU A 252 -16.39 -4.20 -3.30
C LEU A 252 -17.61 -4.88 -2.71
N GLU A 253 -18.02 -4.55 -1.47
CA GLU A 253 -19.31 -5.00 -0.97
C GLU A 253 -20.47 -4.26 -1.65
N LEU A 254 -20.31 -2.95 -1.94
CA LEU A 254 -21.29 -2.15 -2.67
C LEU A 254 -21.35 -2.54 -4.17
N ASP A 255 -20.20 -2.81 -4.80
CA ASP A 255 -20.07 -3.25 -6.19
C ASP A 255 -20.39 -4.74 -6.40
N PHE A 256 -20.50 -5.55 -5.34
CA PHE A 256 -21.03 -6.91 -5.44
C PHE A 256 -22.51 -6.89 -5.89
N PHE A 257 -23.23 -5.81 -5.56
CA PHE A 257 -24.56 -5.53 -6.11
C PHE A 257 -24.50 -4.98 -7.56
N GLY A 258 -23.32 -4.74 -8.14
CA GLY A 258 -23.15 -4.00 -9.38
C GLY A 258 -21.88 -4.31 -10.22
N LYS A 259 -21.81 -5.50 -10.82
CA LYS A 259 -21.34 -5.69 -12.22
C LYS A 259 -19.93 -5.19 -12.69
N LYS A 260 -18.91 -4.94 -11.85
CA LYS A 260 -17.59 -4.43 -12.37
C LYS A 260 -16.27 -5.01 -11.79
N LEU A 261 -16.17 -6.30 -11.48
CA LEU A 261 -14.86 -6.93 -11.22
C LEU A 261 -14.14 -7.35 -12.53
N THR A 262 -13.33 -6.44 -13.09
CA THR A 262 -12.50 -6.72 -14.28
C THR A 262 -11.21 -7.46 -13.94
N VAL A 263 -10.55 -8.09 -14.92
CA VAL A 263 -9.23 -8.76 -14.76
C VAL A 263 -8.18 -7.81 -14.17
N PHE A 264 -8.18 -6.53 -14.58
CA PHE A 264 -7.31 -5.50 -14.01
C PHE A 264 -7.59 -5.24 -12.53
N GLY A 265 -8.86 -5.17 -12.14
CA GLY A 265 -9.25 -5.04 -10.73
C GLY A 265 -8.72 -6.20 -9.88
N TRP A 266 -8.75 -7.43 -10.41
CA TRP A 266 -8.18 -8.60 -9.73
C TRP A 266 -6.66 -8.54 -9.60
N ILE A 267 -5.94 -8.19 -10.67
CA ILE A 267 -4.47 -8.04 -10.63
C ILE A 267 -4.08 -6.96 -9.62
N ASN A 268 -4.81 -5.85 -9.58
CA ASN A 268 -4.57 -4.76 -8.63
C ASN A 268 -4.80 -5.20 -7.19
N ASN A 269 -5.96 -5.79 -6.89
CA ASN A 269 -6.26 -6.29 -5.55
C ASN A 269 -5.23 -7.30 -5.06
N ILE A 270 -4.84 -8.27 -5.90
CA ILE A 270 -3.80 -9.25 -5.54
C ILE A 270 -2.46 -8.56 -5.28
N SER A 271 -2.08 -7.60 -6.14
CA SER A 271 -0.83 -6.85 -6.00
C SER A 271 -0.79 -6.08 -4.68
N VAL A 272 -1.87 -5.36 -4.34
CA VAL A 272 -1.97 -4.64 -3.08
C VAL A 272 -1.91 -5.57 -1.88
N ILE A 273 -2.66 -6.69 -1.89
CA ILE A 273 -2.64 -7.68 -0.81
C ILE A 273 -1.22 -8.22 -0.58
N VAL A 274 -0.57 -8.65 -1.65
CA VAL A 274 0.77 -9.26 -1.57
C VAL A 274 1.79 -8.23 -1.06
N PHE A 275 1.79 -7.03 -1.61
CA PHE A 275 2.70 -5.98 -1.17
C PHE A 275 2.41 -5.51 0.26
N PHE A 276 1.15 -5.40 0.67
CA PHE A 276 0.76 -5.08 2.05
C PHE A 276 1.32 -6.10 3.05
N VAL A 277 1.15 -7.40 2.75
CA VAL A 277 1.69 -8.49 3.57
C VAL A 277 3.21 -8.41 3.65
N ILE A 278 3.89 -8.20 2.52
CA ILE A 278 5.35 -8.06 2.48
C ILE A 278 5.81 -6.86 3.32
N CYS A 279 5.18 -5.69 3.15
CA CYS A 279 5.50 -4.47 3.88
C CYS A 279 5.26 -4.62 5.39
N SER A 280 4.12 -5.19 5.80
CA SER A 280 3.82 -5.42 7.21
C SER A 280 4.80 -6.39 7.85
N ARG A 281 5.19 -7.44 7.11
CA ARG A 281 6.19 -8.40 7.59
C ARG A 281 7.57 -7.78 7.72
N PHE A 282 7.99 -7.03 6.71
CA PHE A 282 9.24 -6.29 6.71
C PHE A 282 9.31 -5.32 7.89
N VAL A 283 8.29 -4.45 8.07
CA VAL A 283 8.24 -3.48 9.17
C VAL A 283 8.32 -4.17 10.53
N GLY A 284 7.55 -5.25 10.74
CA GLY A 284 7.59 -6.01 11.99
C GLY A 284 8.98 -6.60 12.28
N GLN A 285 9.58 -7.29 11.29
CA GLN A 285 10.92 -7.88 11.43
C GLN A 285 12.01 -6.82 11.61
N PHE A 286 11.92 -5.71 10.89
CA PHE A 286 12.83 -4.59 10.95
C PHE A 286 12.85 -3.91 12.33
N LEU A 287 11.66 -3.61 12.88
CA LEU A 287 11.55 -3.01 14.20
C LEU A 287 12.05 -3.95 15.29
N LYS A 288 11.81 -5.26 15.15
CA LYS A 288 12.33 -6.27 16.06
C LYS A 288 13.85 -6.38 16.01
N GLU A 289 14.44 -6.47 14.82
CA GLU A 289 15.90 -6.52 14.68
C GLU A 289 16.55 -5.26 15.27
N ARG A 290 15.98 -4.08 15.00
CA ARG A 290 16.46 -2.83 15.58
C ARG A 290 16.35 -2.83 17.11
N SER A 291 15.23 -3.30 17.66
CA SER A 291 15.01 -3.45 19.10
C SER A 291 16.09 -4.32 19.75
N ILE A 292 16.49 -5.42 19.09
CA ILE A 292 17.58 -6.30 19.54
C ILE A 292 18.94 -5.58 19.45
N LEU A 293 19.28 -4.98 18.31
CA LEU A 293 20.57 -4.30 18.10
C LEU A 293 20.78 -3.12 19.06
N LYS A 294 19.70 -2.39 19.38
CA LYS A 294 19.71 -1.23 20.28
C LYS A 294 19.48 -1.60 21.74
N GLN A 295 19.17 -2.87 22.05
CA GLN A 295 18.77 -3.33 23.38
C GLN A 295 17.60 -2.51 23.96
N LYS A 296 16.64 -2.15 23.10
CA LYS A 296 15.44 -1.37 23.43
C LYS A 296 14.19 -2.24 23.33
N TYR A 297 13.12 -1.87 24.02
CA TYR A 297 11.80 -2.48 23.92
C TYR A 297 10.81 -1.48 23.33
N TYR A 298 10.46 -1.67 22.05
CA TYR A 298 9.54 -0.76 21.36
C TYR A 298 8.08 -1.01 21.73
N GLY A 299 7.67 -2.26 22.00
CA GLY A 299 6.35 -2.60 22.52
C GLY A 299 5.21 -1.88 21.80
N VAL A 300 4.32 -1.22 22.55
CA VAL A 300 3.21 -0.44 22.00
C VAL A 300 3.63 0.64 21.00
N VAL A 301 4.74 1.33 21.23
CA VAL A 301 5.28 2.36 20.30
C VAL A 301 5.64 1.74 18.95
N GLY A 302 6.19 0.52 18.96
CA GLY A 302 6.44 -0.23 17.74
C GLY A 302 5.16 -0.75 17.08
N SER A 303 4.14 -1.11 17.87
CA SER A 303 2.87 -1.63 17.35
C SER A 303 1.98 -0.57 16.71
N SER A 304 2.19 0.72 17.01
CA SER A 304 1.37 1.84 16.52
C SER A 304 1.93 2.51 15.26
N VAL A 305 3.03 2.02 14.69
CA VAL A 305 3.69 2.64 13.51
C VAL A 305 2.84 2.62 12.24
N TRP A 306 1.83 1.76 12.17
CA TRP A 306 0.90 1.67 11.04
C TRP A 306 -0.22 2.73 11.11
N ILE A 307 -0.49 3.29 12.28
CA ILE A 307 -1.59 4.24 12.49
C ILE A 307 -1.16 5.62 11.96
N PRO A 308 -1.86 6.20 10.98
CA PRO A 308 -1.59 7.56 10.50
C PRO A 308 -1.62 8.57 11.68
N VAL A 309 -0.76 9.60 11.64
CA VAL A 309 -0.55 10.61 12.72
C VAL A 309 0.20 10.07 13.95
N VAL A 310 -0.24 8.97 14.55
CA VAL A 310 0.47 8.32 15.69
C VAL A 310 1.83 7.78 15.24
N ASN A 311 1.95 7.40 13.96
CA ASN A 311 3.19 6.96 13.35
C ASN A 311 4.30 8.01 13.47
N ILE A 312 4.06 9.31 13.24
CA ILE A 312 5.12 10.33 13.31
C ILE A 312 5.72 10.35 14.71
N ILE A 313 4.87 10.37 15.74
CA ILE A 313 5.32 10.35 17.14
C ILE A 313 6.05 9.04 17.43
N SER A 314 5.45 7.90 17.07
CA SER A 314 6.03 6.57 17.30
C SER A 314 7.40 6.41 16.63
N LEU A 315 7.54 6.91 15.41
CA LEU A 315 8.76 6.85 14.63
C LEU A 315 9.82 7.82 15.14
N LEU A 316 9.45 9.01 15.59
CA LEU A 316 10.36 9.93 16.26
C LEU A 316 10.86 9.31 17.57
N MET A 317 10.00 8.63 18.33
CA MET A 317 10.40 7.92 19.54
C MET A 317 11.39 6.77 19.24
N ILE A 318 11.16 6.00 18.16
CA ILE A 318 12.07 4.92 17.74
C ILE A 318 13.38 5.48 17.15
N LYS A 319 13.33 6.61 16.45
CA LYS A 319 14.50 7.28 15.86
C LYS A 319 15.40 7.87 16.93
N PHE A 320 14.82 8.46 17.97
CA PHE A 320 15.53 9.08 19.10
C PHE A 320 15.52 8.19 20.35
N ASP A 321 15.46 6.87 20.17
CA ASP A 321 15.35 5.87 21.24
C ASP A 321 16.51 5.89 22.25
N ASP A 322 17.68 6.35 21.83
CA ASP A 322 18.83 6.59 22.68
C ASP A 322 18.53 7.63 23.79
N LYS A 323 17.65 8.60 23.52
CA LYS A 323 17.25 9.66 24.48
C LYS A 323 16.08 9.25 25.39
N ILE A 324 15.38 8.15 25.08
CA ILE A 324 14.14 7.77 25.74
C ILE A 324 14.39 6.60 26.70
N LYS A 325 14.53 6.90 27.99
CA LYS A 325 14.76 5.90 29.06
C LYS A 325 13.65 4.85 29.15
N PHE A 326 12.41 5.24 28.84
CA PHE A 326 11.24 4.35 28.83
C PHE A 326 11.40 3.14 27.88
N LEU A 327 12.18 3.30 26.79
CA LEU A 327 12.43 2.24 25.82
C LEU A 327 13.59 1.32 26.22
N SER A 328 14.32 1.59 27.30
CA SER A 328 15.37 0.71 27.86
C SER A 328 15.00 0.24 29.28
N PRO A 329 13.90 -0.51 29.45
CA PRO A 329 13.45 -0.89 30.78
C PRO A 329 14.35 -1.95 31.42
N ALA A 330 14.70 -1.77 32.69
CA ALA A 330 15.46 -2.74 33.47
C ALA A 330 14.76 -4.11 33.59
N ASN A 331 13.42 -4.12 33.57
CA ASN A 331 12.64 -5.35 33.56
C ASN A 331 11.61 -5.34 32.41
N LEU A 332 11.95 -6.04 31.34
CA LEU A 332 11.12 -6.17 30.14
C LEU A 332 9.76 -6.83 30.41
N GLY A 333 9.65 -7.74 31.39
CA GLY A 333 8.37 -8.36 31.75
C GLY A 333 7.41 -7.37 32.39
N LYS A 334 7.92 -6.51 33.28
CA LYS A 334 7.15 -5.39 33.85
C LYS A 334 6.80 -4.35 32.78
N ALA A 335 7.75 -3.99 31.92
CA ALA A 335 7.50 -3.05 30.82
C ALA A 335 6.41 -3.54 29.87
N LYS A 336 6.40 -4.84 29.52
CA LYS A 336 5.34 -5.43 28.70
C LYS A 336 3.96 -5.25 29.32
N LYS A 337 3.81 -5.48 30.64
CA LYS A 337 2.55 -5.25 31.35
C LYS A 337 2.14 -3.76 31.34
N VAL A 338 3.10 -2.86 31.58
CA VAL A 338 2.84 -1.40 31.54
C VAL A 338 2.37 -0.96 30.16
N HIS A 339 3.04 -1.40 29.10
CA HIS A 339 2.63 -1.09 27.73
C HIS A 339 1.23 -1.64 27.42
N LEU A 340 0.91 -2.87 27.84
CA LEU A 340 -0.45 -3.41 27.68
C LEU A 340 -1.52 -2.60 28.41
N ILE A 341 -1.24 -2.12 29.62
CA ILE A 341 -2.15 -1.24 30.36
C ILE A 341 -2.36 0.07 29.60
N ILE A 342 -1.28 0.69 29.10
CA ILE A 342 -1.36 1.91 28.29
C ILE A 342 -2.20 1.68 27.03
N ALA A 343 -1.98 0.58 26.31
CA ALA A 343 -2.78 0.22 25.14
C ALA A 343 -4.27 0.06 25.51
N SER A 344 -4.58 -0.61 26.62
CA SER A 344 -5.96 -0.77 27.08
C SER A 344 -6.64 0.57 27.38
N ILE A 345 -5.93 1.50 28.02
CA ILE A 345 -6.45 2.84 28.30
C ILE A 345 -6.69 3.63 27.00
N LEU A 346 -5.75 3.56 26.05
CA LEU A 346 -5.89 4.23 24.75
C LEU A 346 -7.06 3.67 23.94
N ILE A 347 -7.29 2.36 23.96
CA ILE A 347 -8.44 1.74 23.30
C ILE A 347 -9.74 2.23 23.95
N LEU A 348 -9.84 2.22 25.28
CA LEU A 348 -11.02 2.76 25.98
C LEU A 348 -11.25 4.23 25.65
N PHE A 349 -10.19 5.03 25.57
CA PHE A 349 -10.29 6.43 25.20
C PHE A 349 -10.76 6.62 23.75
N ASN A 350 -10.32 5.77 22.82
CA ASN A 350 -10.77 5.81 21.42
C ASN A 350 -12.28 5.56 21.28
N TYR A 351 -12.83 4.66 22.11
CA TYR A 351 -14.27 4.36 22.14
C TYR A 351 -15.05 5.22 23.14
N LYS A 352 -14.47 6.27 23.72
CA LYS A 352 -15.11 7.06 24.80
C LYS A 352 -16.47 7.61 24.40
N ASN A 353 -16.63 8.06 23.15
CA ASN A 353 -17.87 8.68 22.69
C ASN A 353 -19.00 7.64 22.63
N ASP A 354 -18.71 6.46 22.09
CA ASP A 354 -19.67 5.35 22.05
C ASP A 354 -19.97 4.80 23.45
N ILE A 355 -18.98 4.80 24.37
CA ILE A 355 -19.16 4.35 25.76
C ILE A 355 -20.01 5.33 26.58
N LEU A 356 -19.89 6.64 26.32
CA LEU A 356 -20.60 7.69 27.04
C LEU A 356 -22.02 7.91 26.49
N ASP A 357 -22.30 7.52 25.24
CA ASP A 357 -23.63 7.53 24.64
C ASP A 357 -24.46 6.36 25.16
N SER A 358 -25.60 6.63 25.82
CA SER A 358 -26.47 5.61 26.40
C SER A 358 -26.98 4.58 25.37
N ASN A 359 -27.13 4.98 24.11
CA ASN A 359 -27.65 4.11 23.05
C ASN A 359 -26.56 3.22 22.44
N LYS A 360 -25.28 3.62 22.53
CA LYS A 360 -24.14 2.90 21.95
C LYS A 360 -23.21 2.30 23.01
N ARG A 361 -23.49 2.51 24.29
CA ARG A 361 -22.64 2.11 25.41
C ARG A 361 -22.25 0.64 25.39
N LEU A 362 -23.21 -0.25 25.15
CA LEU A 362 -22.96 -1.69 25.09
C LEU A 362 -22.02 -2.04 23.92
N GLU A 363 -22.29 -1.48 22.74
CA GLU A 363 -21.49 -1.68 21.53
C GLU A 363 -20.05 -1.16 21.73
N GLY A 364 -19.90 0.07 22.22
CA GLY A 364 -18.59 0.69 22.48
C GLY A 364 -17.76 -0.08 23.51
N LEU A 365 -18.38 -0.55 24.59
CA LEU A 365 -17.71 -1.38 25.60
C LEU A 365 -17.29 -2.75 25.04
N LEU A 366 -18.15 -3.37 24.24
CA LEU A 366 -17.88 -4.69 23.65
C LEU A 366 -16.74 -4.61 22.64
N PHE A 367 -16.71 -3.59 21.77
CA PHE A 367 -15.56 -3.37 20.88
C PHE A 367 -14.27 -3.08 21.63
N ALA A 368 -14.31 -2.18 22.62
CA ALA A 368 -13.14 -1.90 23.42
C ALA A 368 -12.60 -3.17 24.09
N ALA A 369 -13.48 -4.02 24.65
CA ALA A 369 -13.10 -5.29 25.25
C ALA A 369 -12.47 -6.26 24.25
N ILE A 370 -13.03 -6.37 23.04
CA ILE A 370 -12.47 -7.22 21.96
C ILE A 370 -11.07 -6.75 21.57
N TYR A 371 -10.88 -5.45 21.32
CA TYR A 371 -9.56 -4.90 20.94
C TYR A 371 -8.55 -5.00 22.08
N ILE A 372 -8.98 -4.84 23.34
CA ILE A 372 -8.11 -5.06 24.50
C ILE A 372 -7.69 -6.53 24.56
N ALA A 373 -8.65 -7.46 24.49
CA ALA A 373 -8.36 -8.89 24.48
C ALA A 373 -7.40 -9.25 23.34
N ALA A 374 -7.55 -8.63 22.18
CA ALA A 374 -6.64 -8.76 21.05
C ALA A 374 -5.19 -8.46 21.41
N PHE A 375 -4.93 -7.26 21.94
CA PHE A 375 -3.57 -6.84 22.31
C PHE A 375 -2.94 -7.74 23.37
N TRP A 376 -3.73 -8.18 24.35
CA TRP A 376 -3.27 -9.10 25.37
C TRP A 376 -2.97 -10.49 24.80
N ILE A 377 -3.83 -11.02 23.93
CA ILE A 377 -3.61 -12.29 23.24
C ILE A 377 -2.33 -12.24 22.40
N VAL A 378 -2.14 -11.21 21.58
CA VAL A 378 -0.92 -11.02 20.75
C VAL A 378 0.34 -11.05 21.61
N ALA A 379 0.28 -10.42 22.78
CA ALA A 379 1.38 -10.32 23.69
C ALA A 379 1.74 -11.67 24.33
N TYR A 380 0.79 -12.57 24.60
CA TYR A 380 1.07 -13.80 25.34
C TYR A 380 1.01 -15.09 24.50
N ILE A 381 0.23 -15.11 23.42
CA ILE A 381 0.03 -16.28 22.57
C ILE A 381 0.93 -16.21 21.34
N LYS A 382 1.88 -17.15 21.25
CA LYS A 382 2.94 -17.13 20.23
C LYS A 382 2.63 -17.90 18.94
N LYS A 383 1.54 -18.67 18.92
CA LYS A 383 1.34 -19.76 17.96
C LYS A 383 0.28 -19.48 16.89
N TYR A 384 -0.66 -18.55 17.13
CA TYR A 384 -1.86 -18.38 16.30
C TYR A 384 -1.88 -17.04 15.56
N ASN A 385 -0.89 -16.81 14.71
CA ASN A 385 -0.72 -15.54 14.01
C ASN A 385 -1.78 -15.23 12.93
N TRP A 386 -2.61 -16.20 12.57
CA TRP A 386 -3.62 -16.09 11.52
C TRP A 386 -5.06 -16.31 12.01
N ILE A 387 -5.26 -17.21 12.99
CA ILE A 387 -6.58 -17.53 13.53
C ILE A 387 -7.18 -16.30 14.23
N PHE A 388 -6.34 -15.55 14.97
CA PHE A 388 -6.80 -14.39 15.70
C PHE A 388 -7.30 -13.24 14.79
N PRO A 389 -6.55 -12.80 13.75
CA PRO A 389 -7.07 -11.87 12.74
C PRO A 389 -8.37 -12.32 12.07
N LEU A 390 -8.52 -13.62 11.81
CA LEU A 390 -9.72 -14.18 11.19
C LEU A 390 -10.96 -14.10 12.11
N ILE A 391 -10.79 -14.41 13.40
CA ILE A 391 -11.86 -14.24 14.40
C ILE A 391 -12.23 -12.77 14.56
N LEU A 392 -11.24 -11.88 14.63
CA LEU A 392 -11.47 -10.44 14.78
C LEU A 392 -12.20 -9.85 13.57
N ALA A 393 -11.79 -10.23 12.35
CA ALA A 393 -12.47 -9.84 11.13
C ALA A 393 -13.92 -10.33 11.11
N GLY A 394 -14.17 -11.60 11.45
CA GLY A 394 -15.52 -12.15 11.54
C GLY A 394 -16.42 -11.39 12.51
N LEU A 395 -15.90 -11.04 13.70
CA LEU A 395 -16.63 -10.24 14.69
C LEU A 395 -16.93 -8.82 14.20
N VAL A 396 -15.96 -8.14 13.58
CA VAL A 396 -16.17 -6.78 13.03
C VAL A 396 -17.20 -6.81 11.91
N THR A 397 -17.13 -7.79 11.00
CA THR A 397 -18.12 -7.97 9.93
C THR A 397 -19.52 -8.23 10.51
N MET A 398 -19.65 -9.09 11.51
CA MET A 398 -20.96 -9.38 12.13
C MET A 398 -21.57 -8.21 12.90
N ILE A 399 -20.77 -7.31 13.49
CA ILE A 399 -21.28 -6.25 14.37
C ILE A 399 -21.37 -4.89 13.68
N LYS A 400 -20.46 -4.55 12.75
CA LYS A 400 -20.46 -3.23 12.06
C LYS A 400 -21.07 -3.32 10.67
N VAL A 401 -20.72 -4.35 9.92
CA VAL A 401 -21.09 -4.46 8.51
C VAL A 401 -22.51 -5.02 8.37
N TYR A 402 -22.84 -6.09 9.10
CA TYR A 402 -24.16 -6.71 9.04
C TYR A 402 -25.32 -5.77 9.43
N PRO A 403 -25.28 -4.99 10.53
CA PRO A 403 -26.38 -4.09 10.90
C PRO A 403 -26.51 -2.86 10.00
N PHE A 404 -25.42 -2.43 9.36
CA PHE A 404 -25.47 -1.37 8.36
C PHE A 404 -26.34 -1.79 7.16
N TYR A 405 -26.26 -3.06 6.76
CA TYR A 405 -27.10 -3.61 5.69
C TYR A 405 -28.56 -3.82 6.13
N SER A 406 -28.84 -4.27 7.35
CA SER A 406 -30.24 -4.43 7.78
C SER A 406 -31.02 -3.11 7.74
N GLY A 407 -30.38 -1.98 8.06
CA GLY A 407 -31.03 -0.66 8.02
C GLY A 407 -31.29 -0.12 6.61
N ILE A 408 -30.54 -0.55 5.59
CA ILE A 408 -30.74 -0.14 4.18
C ILE A 408 -31.76 -1.05 3.49
N TYR A 409 -31.77 -2.35 3.84
CA TYR A 409 -32.65 -3.35 3.22
C TYR A 409 -34.02 -3.50 3.89
N ASP A 410 -34.23 -2.95 5.08
CA ASP A 410 -35.57 -2.93 5.72
C ASP A 410 -36.57 -2.04 4.96
N GLU A 411 -36.12 -1.15 4.07
CA GLU A 411 -37.00 -0.32 3.23
C GLU A 411 -37.39 -0.97 1.88
N GLU A 412 -36.67 -1.99 1.40
CA GLU A 412 -36.95 -2.67 0.12
C GLU A 412 -36.69 -4.20 0.16
N PHE A 413 -37.77 -4.98 0.12
CA PHE A 413 -37.87 -6.41 -0.30
C PHE A 413 -37.58 -7.59 0.67
N MET A 414 -38.25 -8.72 0.37
CA MET A 414 -38.49 -9.88 1.26
C MET A 414 -37.27 -10.76 1.59
N PHE A 415 -37.18 -11.10 2.88
CA PHE A 415 -35.98 -11.50 3.63
C PHE A 415 -35.60 -13.01 3.62
N LYS A 416 -36.38 -13.90 3.00
CA LYS A 416 -36.28 -15.34 3.32
C LYS A 416 -35.36 -16.18 2.42
N ASP A 417 -35.25 -15.84 1.13
CA ASP A 417 -34.32 -16.52 0.22
C ASP A 417 -32.89 -15.96 0.31
N TYR A 418 -32.74 -14.73 0.83
CA TYR A 418 -31.43 -14.09 0.98
C TYR A 418 -30.62 -14.66 2.12
N VAL A 419 -31.16 -15.13 3.25
CA VAL A 419 -30.31 -15.57 4.39
C VAL A 419 -29.37 -16.73 4.02
N LEU A 420 -29.79 -17.61 3.11
CA LEU A 420 -28.97 -18.73 2.61
C LEU A 420 -27.94 -18.30 1.54
N ASP A 421 -28.26 -17.31 0.69
CA ASP A 421 -27.30 -16.72 -0.26
C ASP A 421 -26.39 -15.67 0.39
N PHE A 422 -26.87 -14.98 1.41
CA PHE A 422 -26.15 -14.06 2.27
C PHE A 422 -25.12 -14.82 3.10
N VAL A 423 -25.41 -15.97 3.69
CA VAL A 423 -24.36 -16.79 4.33
C VAL A 423 -23.27 -17.24 3.33
N LYS A 424 -23.59 -17.41 2.04
CA LYS A 424 -22.60 -17.64 0.97
C LYS A 424 -21.87 -16.36 0.51
N HIS A 425 -22.50 -15.20 0.58
CA HIS A 425 -21.98 -13.90 0.10
C HIS A 425 -21.31 -13.05 1.18
N THR A 426 -21.64 -13.27 2.46
CA THR A 426 -21.13 -12.58 3.66
C THR A 426 -19.85 -13.21 4.18
N PHE A 427 -19.44 -14.39 3.69
CA PHE A 427 -18.02 -14.79 3.59
C PHE A 427 -17.28 -13.93 2.54
N SER A 428 -17.58 -12.63 2.52
CA SER A 428 -17.32 -11.66 1.45
C SER A 428 -15.81 -11.44 1.25
N ILE A 429 -15.44 -11.03 0.03
CA ILE A 429 -14.07 -10.55 -0.27
C ILE A 429 -13.65 -9.49 0.76
N ALA A 430 -14.57 -8.68 1.26
CA ALA A 430 -14.30 -7.72 2.31
C ALA A 430 -13.96 -8.34 3.68
N MET A 431 -14.56 -9.46 4.08
CA MET A 431 -14.07 -10.22 5.25
C MET A 431 -12.63 -10.71 5.02
N ILE A 432 -12.31 -11.16 3.80
CA ILE A 432 -10.94 -11.58 3.44
C ILE A 432 -9.98 -10.38 3.49
N LEU A 433 -10.34 -9.25 2.89
CA LEU A 433 -9.53 -8.01 2.90
C LEU A 433 -9.36 -7.48 4.32
N THR A 434 -10.43 -7.46 5.12
CA THR A 434 -10.40 -7.07 6.54
C THR A 434 -9.53 -8.01 7.36
N THR A 435 -9.58 -9.32 7.10
CA THR A 435 -8.69 -10.32 7.72
C THR A 435 -7.23 -10.05 7.36
N ILE A 436 -6.94 -9.71 6.10
CA ILE A 436 -5.60 -9.37 5.63
C ILE A 436 -5.09 -8.10 6.33
N VAL A 437 -5.93 -7.07 6.45
CA VAL A 437 -5.60 -5.83 7.17
C VAL A 437 -5.27 -6.13 8.63
N PHE A 438 -6.14 -6.86 9.33
CA PHE A 438 -5.90 -7.24 10.73
C PHE A 438 -4.69 -8.15 10.87
N TYR A 439 -4.40 -9.01 9.90
CA TYR A 439 -3.19 -9.81 9.89
C TYR A 439 -1.93 -8.94 9.84
N GLY A 440 -1.88 -7.91 8.98
CA GLY A 440 -0.75 -7.00 8.90
C GLY A 440 -0.48 -6.27 10.22
N ILE A 441 -1.55 -5.71 10.81
CA ILE A 441 -1.51 -5.04 12.12
C ILE A 441 -1.04 -6.01 13.21
N TYR A 442 -1.68 -7.18 13.27
CA TYR A 442 -1.36 -8.23 14.24
C TYR A 442 0.10 -8.65 14.12
N TYR A 443 0.62 -8.82 12.91
CA TYR A 443 1.99 -9.25 12.69
C TYR A 443 3.02 -8.22 13.20
N ILE A 444 2.79 -6.93 12.93
CA ILE A 444 3.66 -5.86 13.45
C ILE A 444 3.64 -5.83 14.97
N ALA A 445 2.44 -5.89 15.57
CA ALA A 445 2.28 -5.93 17.02
C ALA A 445 2.95 -7.18 17.61
N PHE A 446 2.78 -8.33 16.99
CA PHE A 446 3.40 -9.58 17.40
C PHE A 446 4.93 -9.50 17.43
N GLN A 447 5.55 -8.95 16.38
CA GLN A 447 7.01 -8.83 16.31
C GLN A 447 7.57 -7.80 17.29
N THR A 448 6.84 -6.72 17.58
CA THR A 448 7.30 -5.61 18.44
C THR A 448 7.02 -5.83 19.93
N LEU A 449 5.98 -6.61 20.28
CA LEU A 449 5.63 -6.97 21.66
C LEU A 449 6.31 -8.25 22.17
N ASN A 450 6.94 -9.03 21.28
CA ASN A 450 7.59 -10.29 21.65
C ASN A 450 9.12 -10.22 21.63
N LYS A 451 9.71 -10.89 22.61
CA LYS A 451 11.13 -10.86 22.95
C LYS A 451 12.05 -11.70 22.05
N LYS A 452 11.50 -12.60 21.22
CA LYS A 452 12.27 -13.64 20.52
C LYS A 452 11.87 -13.72 19.08
#